data_AF-A0A1G9WUB3-F1
#
_entry.id   AF-A0A1G9WUB3-F1
#
_cell.length_a   1.000
_cell.length_b   1.000
_cell.length_c   1.000
_cell.angle_alpha   90.00
_cell.angle_beta   90.00
_cell.angle_gamma   90.00
#
_symmetry.space_group_name_H-M   'P 1'
#
loop_
_entity.id
_entity.type
_entity.pdbx_description
1 polymer ?
#
loop_
_entity_poly.entity_id
_entity_poly.type
_entity_poly.pdbx_seq_one_letter_code
_entity_poly.pdbx_strand_id
1 'polypeptide(L)' 'MTDVLTAIVRAYGRDLDFESSLKIRRYLRTLSQAGRADSRELTKYGLAYLKELESPDRRYSGC' A
#
# COMPACT_ATOMS: atom_id res chain seq x y z
N MET A 1 -6.21 7.47 -8.80
CA MET A 1 -5.83 7.17 -7.40
C MET A 1 -6.89 6.35 -6.66
N THR A 2 -8.16 6.79 -6.64
CA THR A 2 -9.27 6.09 -5.94
C THR A 2 -9.48 4.66 -6.46
N ASP A 3 -9.32 4.45 -7.76
CA ASP A 3 -9.45 3.15 -8.41
C ASP A 3 -8.42 2.13 -7.90
N VAL A 4 -7.16 2.55 -7.80
CA VAL A 4 -6.04 1.74 -7.26
C VAL A 4 -6.28 1.36 -5.81
N LEU A 5 -6.76 2.30 -4.97
CA LEU A 5 -7.07 2.00 -3.57
C LEU A 5 -8.21 0.99 -3.44
N THR A 6 -9.25 1.14 -4.26
CA THR A 6 -10.38 0.21 -4.27
C THR A 6 -9.93 -1.19 -4.70
N ALA A 7 -9.06 -1.28 -5.71
CA ALA A 7 -8.46 -2.54 -6.14
C ALA A 7 -7.59 -3.17 -5.04
N ILE A 8 -6.81 -2.38 -4.30
CA ILE A 8 -6.00 -2.86 -3.17
C ILE A 8 -6.90 -3.40 -2.06
N VAL A 9 -7.92 -2.66 -1.62
CA VAL A 9 -8.84 -3.12 -0.56
C VAL A 9 -9.55 -4.41 -0.96
N ARG A 10 -10.05 -4.48 -2.21
CA ARG A 10 -10.67 -5.72 -2.73
C ARG A 10 -9.71 -6.90 -2.76
N ALA A 11 -8.49 -6.69 -3.23
CA ALA A 11 -7.49 -7.76 -3.33
C ALA A 11 -6.93 -8.17 -1.96
N TYR A 12 -6.95 -7.26 -0.99
CA TYR A 12 -6.55 -7.51 0.38
C TYR A 12 -7.60 -8.32 1.15
N GLY A 13 -8.88 -8.14 0.81
CA GLY A 13 -9.99 -8.90 1.38
C GLY A 13 -10.37 -8.46 2.79
N ARG A 14 -9.86 -7.32 3.27
CA ARG A 14 -10.22 -6.69 4.54
C ARG A 14 -10.33 -5.19 4.37
N ASP A 15 -11.16 -4.56 5.20
CA ASP A 15 -11.18 -3.13 5.36
C ASP A 15 -9.86 -2.64 5.96
N LEU A 16 -9.41 -1.50 5.47
CA LEU A 16 -8.23 -0.82 5.98
C LEU A 16 -8.67 0.19 7.03
N ASP A 17 -7.99 0.17 8.18
CA ASP A 17 -8.12 1.25 9.15
C ASP A 17 -7.64 2.60 8.56
N PHE A 18 -7.96 3.68 9.25
CA PHE A 18 -7.65 5.04 8.80
C PHE A 18 -6.13 5.25 8.62
N GLU A 19 -5.31 4.72 9.53
CA GLU A 19 -3.86 4.87 9.49
C GLU A 19 -3.24 4.11 8.31
N SER A 20 -3.63 2.85 8.12
CA SER A 20 -3.19 2.03 6.99
C SER A 20 -3.59 2.64 5.64
N SER A 21 -4.83 3.14 5.56
CA SER A 21 -5.33 3.86 4.38
C SER A 21 -4.50 5.11 4.06
N LEU A 22 -4.13 5.88 5.09
CA LEU A 22 -3.31 7.09 4.94
C LEU A 22 -1.89 6.74 4.48
N LYS A 23 -1.27 5.72 5.08
CA LYS A 23 0.07 5.25 4.74
C LYS A 23 0.17 4.77 3.29
N ILE A 24 -0.79 3.95 2.83
CA ILE A 24 -0.85 3.52 1.42
C ILE A 24 -1.02 4.71 0.48
N ARG A 25 -1.93 5.65 0.79
CA ARG A 25 -2.14 6.84 -0.05
C ARG A 25 -0.85 7.64 -0.24
N ARG A 26 -0.08 7.83 0.84
CA ARG A 26 1.22 8.51 0.79
C ARG A 26 2.22 7.71 -0.05
N TYR A 27 2.33 6.41 0.20
CA TYR A 27 3.23 5.52 -0.54
C TYR A 27 2.95 5.53 -2.06
N LEU A 28 1.68 5.37 -2.46
CA LEU A 28 1.28 5.41 -3.88
C LEU A 28 1.53 6.79 -4.51
N ARG A 29 1.34 7.88 -3.75
CA ARG A 29 1.68 9.23 -4.22
C ARG A 29 3.18 9.35 -4.47
N THR A 30 4.03 8.85 -3.57
CA THR A 30 5.49 8.85 -3.75
C THR A 30 5.90 8.05 -4.99
N LEU A 31 5.32 6.87 -5.19
CA LEU A 31 5.57 6.06 -6.39
C LEU A 31 5.14 6.77 -7.69
N SER A 32 3.98 7.43 -7.67
CA SER A 32 3.50 8.21 -8.80
C SER A 32 4.42 9.40 -9.12
N GLN A 33 4.91 10.11 -8.09
CA GLN A 33 5.88 11.19 -8.26
C GLN A 33 7.23 10.69 -8.80
N ALA A 34 7.61 9.45 -8.50
CA ALA A 34 8.80 8.79 -9.04
C ALA A 34 8.61 8.26 -10.48
N GLY A 35 7.49 8.57 -11.14
CA GLY A 35 7.20 8.16 -12.52
C GLY A 35 6.48 6.82 -12.65
N ARG A 36 6.13 6.15 -11.55
CA ARG A 36 5.33 4.92 -11.59
C ARG A 36 3.84 5.24 -11.52
N ALA A 37 3.22 5.41 -12.69
CA ALA A 37 1.79 5.72 -12.81
C ALA A 37 0.91 4.52 -13.23
N ASP A 38 1.52 3.37 -13.55
CA ASP A 38 0.75 2.19 -13.96
C ASP A 38 -0.11 1.65 -12.80
N SER A 39 -1.42 1.64 -13.01
CA SER A 39 -2.39 1.25 -11.98
C SER A 39 -2.18 -0.19 -11.49
N ARG A 40 -1.74 -1.11 -12.37
CA ARG A 40 -1.54 -2.53 -12.03
C ARG A 40 -0.28 -2.71 -11.18
N GLU A 41 0.80 -2.00 -11.51
CA GLU A 41 2.00 -1.94 -10.69
C GLU A 41 1.72 -1.30 -9.34
N LEU A 42 1.02 -0.17 -9.31
CA LEU A 42 0.66 0.52 -8.07
C LEU A 42 -0.20 -0.36 -7.15
N THR A 43 -1.13 -1.15 -7.69
CA THR A 43 -1.88 -2.13 -6.90
C THR A 43 -0.98 -3.22 -6.33
N LYS A 44 -0.02 -3.75 -7.11
CA LYS A 44 0.95 -4.75 -6.62
C LYS A 44 1.81 -4.18 -5.49
N TYR A 45 2.34 -2.97 -5.66
CA TYR A 45 3.17 -2.32 -4.64
C TYR A 45 2.38 -1.98 -3.38
N GLY A 46 1.16 -1.46 -3.52
CA GLY A 46 0.29 -1.17 -2.38
C GLY A 46 -0.04 -2.44 -1.57
N LEU A 47 -0.28 -3.57 -2.24
CA LEU A 47 -0.51 -4.86 -1.57
C LEU A 47 0.74 -5.39 -0.86
N ALA A 48 1.92 -5.27 -1.46
CA ALA A 48 3.17 -5.66 -0.82
C ALA A 48 3.43 -4.83 0.44
N TYR A 49 3.26 -3.51 0.34
CA TYR A 49 3.43 -2.58 1.44
C TYR A 49 2.44 -2.86 2.60
N LEU A 50 1.19 -3.20 2.30
CA LEU A 50 0.21 -3.60 3.31
C LEU A 50 0.62 -4.85 4.08
N LYS A 51 1.15 -5.86 3.39
CA LYS A 51 1.63 -7.08 4.04
C LYS A 51 2.78 -6.79 5.01
N GLU A 52 3.67 -5.86 4.66
CA GLU A 52 4.74 -5.41 5.57
C GLU A 52 4.20 -4.61 6.76
N LEU A 53 3.13 -3.83 6.60
CA LEU A 53 2.51 -3.10 7.69
C LEU A 53 1.86 -4.02 8.73
N GLU A 54 1.18 -5.09 8.30
CA GLU A 54 0.54 -6.05 9.22
C GLU A 54 1.51 -7.03 9.87
N SER A 55 2.55 -7.42 9.14
CA SER A 55 3.55 -8.34 9.62
C SER A 55 4.92 -7.70 9.48
N PRO A 56 5.22 -6.64 10.26
CA PRO A 56 6.52 -6.01 10.24
C PRO A 56 7.55 -7.09 10.55
N ASP A 57 8.48 -7.31 9.62
CA ASP A 57 9.51 -8.31 9.79
C ASP A 57 10.24 -8.01 11.09
N ARG A 58 10.24 -8.96 12.04
CA ARG A 58 10.88 -8.80 13.35
C ARG A 58 12.36 -8.45 13.24
N ARG A 59 12.98 -8.74 12.09
CA ARG A 59 14.38 -8.38 11.80
C ARG A 59 14.59 -6.87 11.62
N TYR A 60 13.54 -6.12 11.35
CA TYR A 60 13.57 -4.67 11.16
C TYR A 60 12.78 -3.91 12.23
N SER A 61 12.29 -4.60 13.27
CA SER A 61 11.45 -4.01 14.33
C SER A 61 12.22 -3.57 15.59
N GLY A 62 13.54 -3.39 15.56
CA GLY A 62 14.25 -2.84 16.73
C GLY A 62 15.76 -2.67 16.59
N CYS A 63 16.20 -1.42 16.71
CA CYS A 63 17.25 -1.07 17.68
C CYS A 63 16.56 -0.38 18.86
#